data_AF-E6X4X8-F1
#
_entry.id   AF-E6X4X8-F1
#
_cell.length_a   1.000
_cell.length_b   1.000
_cell.length_c   1.000
_cell.angle_alpha   90.00
_cell.angle_beta   90.00
_cell.angle_gamma   90.00
#
_symmetry.space_group_name_H-M   'P 1'
#
loop_
_entity.id
_entity.type
_entity.pdbx_description
1 polymer ?
#
loop_
_entity_poly.entity_id
_entity_poly.type
_entity_poly.pdbx_seq_one_letter_code
_entity_poly.pdbx_strand_id
1 'polypeptide(L)'
;MGLEFDYKEGQTPVDEEEKEGLKIKSITTQGELDEFEQLNIEKAVEWTIHTKLKLEKILTEKFVRDLHKRMYGDVWKWAGDFRKTEKNIGIPWTQIGIELKNLLDDTKYWIENKTYSPEEVAIRFKHRIVSIHCFPNGNGRHSRMMADIIIESIFRKEIFSWHQSNMVKSNEIRKEYINALKKADDGNVAPLIKFAKN
;
A
#
# COMPACT_ATOMS: atom_id res chain seq x y z
N MET A 1 -5.57 20.83 -22.53
CA MET A 1 -4.69 19.64 -22.56
C MET A 1 -4.57 19.16 -21.13
N GLY A 2 -5.18 18.01 -20.84
CA GLY A 2 -5.14 17.39 -19.52
C GLY A 2 -3.90 16.50 -19.39
N LEU A 3 -3.55 16.16 -18.16
CA LEU A 3 -2.52 15.16 -17.87
C LEU A 3 -2.93 13.81 -18.49
N GLU A 4 -2.12 13.29 -19.41
CA GLU A 4 -2.27 11.94 -19.94
C GLU A 4 -1.48 10.94 -19.07
N PHE A 5 -2.15 9.87 -18.67
CA PHE A 5 -1.56 8.83 -17.83
C PHE A 5 -1.05 7.68 -18.70
N ASP A 6 0.24 7.37 -18.56
CA ASP A 6 0.85 6.16 -19.16
C ASP A 6 0.86 5.02 -18.14
N TYR A 7 -0.13 4.13 -18.23
CA TYR A 7 -0.29 3.03 -17.29
C TYR A 7 0.55 1.81 -17.67
N LYS A 8 1.42 1.41 -16.75
CA LYS A 8 2.19 0.16 -16.80
C LYS A 8 1.33 -1.03 -16.35
N GLU A 9 1.72 -2.23 -16.79
CA GLU A 9 1.06 -3.49 -16.43
C GLU A 9 0.85 -3.61 -14.91
N GLY A 10 -0.40 -3.80 -14.48
CA GLY A 10 -0.79 -3.93 -13.07
C GLY A 10 -0.94 -2.62 -12.30
N GLN A 11 -0.97 -1.45 -12.95
CA GLN A 11 -1.44 -0.21 -12.34
C GLN A 11 -2.96 -0.10 -12.43
N THR A 12 -3.58 0.50 -11.41
CA THR A 12 -4.99 0.86 -11.42
C THR A 12 -5.18 2.17 -12.17
N PRO A 13 -6.02 2.21 -13.21
CA PRO A 13 -6.42 3.46 -13.82
C PRO A 13 -7.13 4.37 -12.81
N VAL A 14 -6.78 5.64 -12.86
CA VAL A 14 -7.45 6.71 -12.10
C VAL A 14 -8.62 7.18 -12.93
N ASP A 15 -9.83 7.15 -12.39
CA ASP A 15 -11.04 7.55 -13.11
C ASP A 15 -11.06 9.07 -13.31
N GLU A 16 -11.81 9.56 -14.30
CA GLU A 16 -11.86 11.00 -14.61
C GLU A 16 -12.28 11.85 -13.38
N GLU A 17 -13.27 11.40 -12.61
CA GLU A 17 -13.67 12.08 -11.36
C GLU A 17 -12.55 12.13 -10.32
N GLU A 18 -11.71 11.08 -10.26
CA GLU A 18 -10.58 11.02 -9.34
C GLU A 18 -9.42 11.91 -9.81
N LYS A 19 -9.27 12.11 -11.14
CA LYS A 19 -8.30 13.05 -11.74
C LYS A 19 -8.63 14.50 -11.37
N GLU A 20 -9.91 14.88 -11.27
CA GLU A 20 -10.32 16.19 -10.74
C GLU A 20 -9.90 16.42 -9.27
N GLY A 21 -9.55 15.32 -8.59
CA GLY A 21 -8.97 15.31 -7.27
C GLY A 21 -7.54 15.86 -7.20
N LEU A 22 -6.86 16.08 -8.32
CA LEU A 22 -5.50 16.63 -8.34
C LEU A 22 -5.48 18.07 -7.82
N LYS A 23 -4.63 18.34 -6.82
CA LYS A 23 -4.49 19.67 -6.19
C LYS A 23 -3.56 20.58 -6.97
N ILE A 24 -2.51 20.01 -7.55
CA ILE A 24 -1.41 20.75 -8.18
C ILE A 24 -1.74 20.95 -9.66
N LYS A 25 -2.36 22.09 -9.98
CA LYS A 25 -2.81 22.41 -11.34
C LYS A 25 -1.69 22.64 -12.36
N SER A 26 -0.46 22.84 -11.90
CA SER A 26 0.71 23.07 -12.74
C SER A 26 1.36 21.78 -13.27
N ILE A 27 0.93 20.61 -12.78
CA ILE A 27 1.43 19.33 -13.29
C ILE A 27 0.91 19.11 -14.70
N THR A 28 1.82 18.85 -15.63
CA THR A 28 1.51 18.62 -17.05
C THR A 28 1.99 17.26 -17.54
N THR A 29 2.88 16.59 -16.80
CA THR A 29 3.43 15.28 -17.15
C THR A 29 3.30 14.26 -16.02
N GLN A 30 3.27 12.96 -16.36
CA GLN A 30 3.24 11.87 -15.38
C GLN A 30 4.50 11.85 -14.52
N GLY A 31 5.66 12.22 -15.07
CA GLY A 31 6.92 12.30 -14.32
C GLY A 31 6.87 13.33 -13.19
N GLU A 32 6.35 14.53 -13.47
CA GLU A 32 6.13 15.56 -12.44
C GLU A 32 5.18 15.06 -11.36
N LEU A 33 4.08 14.40 -11.73
CA LEU A 33 3.15 13.80 -10.77
C LEU A 33 3.84 12.77 -9.88
N ASP A 34 4.60 11.86 -10.48
CA ASP A 34 5.33 10.81 -9.78
C ASP A 34 6.33 11.40 -8.77
N GLU A 35 7.02 12.48 -9.12
CA GLU A 35 7.96 13.19 -8.24
C GLU A 35 7.24 13.82 -7.03
N PHE A 36 6.12 14.51 -7.24
CA PHE A 36 5.34 15.10 -6.13
C PHE A 36 4.75 14.03 -5.21
N GLU A 37 4.26 12.91 -5.77
CA GLU A 37 3.81 11.78 -4.96
C GLU A 37 4.96 11.16 -4.17
N GLN A 38 6.12 10.96 -4.81
CA GLN A 38 7.30 10.38 -4.18
C GLN A 38 7.79 11.23 -3.01
N LEU A 39 7.83 12.56 -3.16
CA LEU A 39 8.18 13.48 -2.08
C LEU A 39 7.27 13.34 -0.85
N ASN A 40 5.96 13.17 -1.04
CA ASN A 40 5.05 12.95 0.09
C ASN A 40 5.24 11.59 0.75
N ILE A 41 5.58 10.56 -0.03
CA ILE A 41 5.88 9.23 0.49
C ILE A 41 7.13 9.27 1.35
N GLU A 42 8.18 9.99 0.92
CA GLU A 42 9.40 10.19 1.71
C GLU A 42 9.12 10.92 3.03
N LYS A 43 8.32 12.00 3.01
CA LYS A 43 7.84 12.66 4.23
C LYS A 43 7.06 11.70 5.15
N ALA A 44 6.26 10.80 4.58
CA ALA A 44 5.53 9.80 5.35
C ALA A 44 6.46 8.77 5.99
N VAL A 45 7.51 8.31 5.27
CA VAL A 45 8.57 7.45 5.81
C VAL A 45 9.32 8.15 6.95
N GLU A 46 9.78 9.38 6.74
CA GLU A 46 10.44 10.18 7.78
C GLU A 46 9.56 10.31 9.03
N TRP A 47 8.27 10.58 8.85
CA TRP A 47 7.31 10.62 9.95
C TRP A 47 7.22 9.29 10.72
N THR A 48 7.27 8.14 10.03
CA THR A 48 7.24 6.83 10.71
C THR A 48 8.48 6.61 11.58
N ILE A 49 9.66 7.02 11.12
CA ILE A 49 10.94 6.90 11.86
C ILE A 49 10.90 7.69 13.17
N HIS A 50 10.31 8.89 13.14
CA HIS A 50 10.24 9.76 14.32
C HIS A 50 9.01 9.53 15.22
N THR A 51 8.09 8.63 14.84
CA THR A 51 6.84 8.41 15.58
C THR A 51 6.84 7.07 16.30
N LYS A 52 6.64 7.08 17.62
CA LYS A 52 6.40 5.85 18.37
C LYS A 52 4.98 5.34 18.12
N LEU A 53 4.87 4.35 17.23
CA LEU A 53 3.60 3.68 16.91
C LEU A 53 3.39 2.44 17.78
N LYS A 54 2.16 2.25 18.26
CA LYS A 54 1.72 1.09 19.04
C LYS A 54 0.69 0.28 18.26
N LEU A 55 0.58 -1.01 18.58
CA LEU A 55 -0.34 -1.95 17.92
C LEU A 55 -1.77 -1.42 17.87
N GLU A 56 -2.28 -0.89 18.99
CA GLU A 56 -3.67 -0.42 19.11
C GLU A 56 -3.96 0.80 18.24
N LYS A 57 -2.91 1.53 17.87
CA LYS A 57 -3.01 2.64 16.91
C LYS A 57 -2.91 2.14 15.48
N ILE A 58 -1.91 1.29 15.19
CA ILE A 58 -1.62 0.78 13.83
C ILE A 58 -2.80 -0.02 13.28
N LEU A 59 -3.39 -0.90 14.10
CA LEU A 59 -4.47 -1.80 13.68
C LEU A 59 -5.86 -1.15 13.84
N THR A 60 -6.01 0.02 13.21
CA THR A 60 -7.28 0.76 13.13
C THR A 60 -7.53 1.27 11.72
N GLU A 61 -8.82 1.35 11.32
CA GLU A 61 -9.20 1.99 10.05
C GLU A 61 -8.67 3.42 9.99
N LYS A 62 -8.77 4.15 11.10
CA LYS A 62 -8.28 5.53 11.20
C LYS A 62 -6.80 5.63 10.81
N PHE A 63 -5.96 4.73 11.32
CA PHE A 63 -4.54 4.73 10.97
C PHE A 63 -4.30 4.39 9.50
N VAL A 64 -5.01 3.39 8.96
CA VAL A 64 -4.94 3.03 7.53
C VAL A 64 -5.24 4.24 6.63
N ARG A 65 -6.30 4.99 6.95
CA ARG A 65 -6.71 6.21 6.23
C ARG A 65 -5.73 7.36 6.46
N ASP A 66 -5.32 7.60 7.69
CA ASP A 66 -4.38 8.68 8.03
C ASP A 66 -3.02 8.48 7.36
N LEU A 67 -2.53 7.23 7.29
CA LEU A 67 -1.27 6.91 6.61
C LEU A 67 -1.38 7.23 5.12
N HIS A 68 -2.45 6.78 4.46
CA HIS A 68 -2.68 7.10 3.06
C HIS A 68 -2.79 8.62 2.85
N LYS A 69 -3.47 9.34 3.75
CA LYS A 69 -3.55 10.79 3.70
C LYS A 69 -2.18 11.46 3.83
N ARG A 70 -1.27 10.94 4.67
CA ARG A 70 0.11 11.46 4.75
C ARG A 70 0.89 11.22 3.46
N MET A 71 0.72 10.05 2.85
CA MET A 71 1.43 9.69 1.61
C MET A 71 0.97 10.47 0.37
N TYR A 72 -0.28 10.94 0.34
CA TYR A 72 -0.88 11.52 -0.87
C TYR A 72 -1.54 12.89 -0.66
N GLY A 73 -1.54 13.40 0.58
CA GLY A 73 -2.33 14.54 1.01
C GLY A 73 -1.98 15.87 0.36
N ASP A 74 -0.73 16.08 -0.06
CA ASP A 74 -0.37 17.33 -0.76
C ASP A 74 -0.72 17.25 -2.26
N VAL A 75 -0.89 16.04 -2.81
CA VAL A 75 -1.17 15.82 -4.25
C VAL A 75 -2.67 15.66 -4.53
N TRP A 76 -3.37 14.88 -3.71
CA TRP A 76 -4.75 14.44 -4.01
C TRP A 76 -5.75 14.89 -2.95
N LYS A 77 -6.95 15.30 -3.38
CA LYS A 77 -8.08 15.66 -2.49
C LYS A 77 -8.65 14.44 -1.77
N TRP A 78 -8.75 13.30 -2.45
CA TRP A 78 -9.29 12.04 -1.93
C TRP A 78 -8.31 11.29 -1.03
N ALA A 79 -7.12 11.84 -0.76
CA ALA A 79 -6.11 11.17 0.05
C ALA A 79 -6.64 10.84 1.45
N GLY A 80 -6.75 9.53 1.75
CA GLY A 80 -7.27 9.01 3.00
C GLY A 80 -8.75 8.62 2.96
N ASP A 81 -9.43 8.85 1.85
CA ASP A 81 -10.80 8.42 1.64
C ASP A 81 -10.86 7.17 0.76
N PHE A 82 -11.73 6.24 1.15
CA PHE A 82 -11.96 5.05 0.33
C PHE A 82 -12.57 5.43 -1.01
N ARG A 83 -12.19 4.67 -2.04
CA ARG A 83 -12.80 4.83 -3.36
C ARG A 83 -14.30 4.55 -3.28
N LYS A 84 -15.04 5.23 -4.15
CA LYS A 84 -16.49 5.06 -4.31
C LYS A 84 -16.86 4.60 -5.72
N THR A 85 -15.85 4.21 -6.49
CA THR A 85 -15.98 3.69 -7.85
C THR A 85 -15.50 2.25 -7.89
N GLU A 86 -16.06 1.49 -8.82
CA GLU A 86 -15.57 0.14 -9.10
C GLU A 86 -14.27 0.19 -9.88
N LYS A 87 -13.37 -0.76 -9.60
CA LYS A 87 -12.08 -0.90 -10.25
C LYS A 87 -11.96 -2.28 -10.87
N ASN A 88 -11.09 -2.42 -11.86
CA ASN A 88 -10.78 -3.70 -12.49
C ASN A 88 -10.02 -4.68 -11.56
N ILE A 89 -9.53 -4.20 -10.43
CA ILE A 89 -8.89 -4.98 -9.38
C ILE A 89 -9.45 -4.58 -8.02
N GLY A 90 -9.41 -5.50 -7.07
CA GLY A 90 -9.97 -5.31 -5.74
C GLY A 90 -11.38 -5.86 -5.59
N ILE A 91 -11.97 -5.64 -4.42
CA ILE A 91 -13.34 -6.05 -4.10
C ILE A 91 -14.36 -4.97 -4.50
N PRO A 92 -15.69 -5.20 -4.42
CA PRO A 92 -16.66 -4.12 -4.60
C PRO A 92 -16.43 -2.97 -3.60
N TRP A 93 -16.50 -1.71 -4.04
CA TRP A 93 -16.13 -0.57 -3.18
C TRP A 93 -17.01 -0.47 -1.93
N THR A 94 -18.25 -0.93 -2.02
CA THR A 94 -19.22 -0.99 -0.92
C THR A 94 -18.80 -1.95 0.20
N GLN A 95 -17.89 -2.89 -0.07
CA GLN A 95 -17.42 -3.89 0.88
C GLN A 95 -16.11 -3.50 1.58
N ILE A 96 -15.45 -2.40 1.17
CA ILE A 96 -14.12 -1.99 1.67
C ILE A 96 -14.10 -1.88 3.20
N GLY A 97 -15.10 -1.23 3.80
CA GLY A 97 -15.12 -1.04 5.25
C GLY A 97 -15.23 -2.36 6.02
N ILE A 98 -16.03 -3.31 5.52
CA ILE A 98 -16.23 -4.61 6.16
C ILE A 98 -14.97 -5.46 6.03
N GLU A 99 -14.41 -5.58 4.83
CA GLU A 99 -13.22 -6.41 4.59
C GLU A 99 -11.97 -5.83 5.27
N LEU A 100 -11.84 -4.50 5.35
CA LEU A 100 -10.77 -3.89 6.12
C LEU A 100 -10.91 -4.19 7.61
N LYS A 101 -12.13 -4.11 8.16
CA LYS A 101 -12.37 -4.48 9.56
C LYS A 101 -11.99 -5.94 9.82
N ASN A 102 -12.42 -6.85 8.94
CA ASN A 102 -12.07 -8.27 9.03
C ASN A 102 -10.55 -8.47 9.04
N LEU A 103 -9.83 -7.81 8.11
CA LEU A 103 -8.37 -7.87 8.06
C LEU A 103 -7.72 -7.36 9.36
N LEU A 104 -8.20 -6.24 9.90
CA LEU A 104 -7.66 -5.68 11.15
C LEU A 104 -7.87 -6.62 12.33
N ASP A 105 -9.05 -7.24 12.43
CA ASP A 105 -9.38 -8.17 13.51
C ASP A 105 -8.64 -9.51 13.36
N ASP A 106 -8.55 -10.05 12.15
CA ASP A 106 -7.71 -11.22 11.82
C ASP A 106 -6.25 -10.99 12.22
N THR A 107 -5.73 -9.80 11.94
CA THR A 107 -4.32 -9.46 12.26
C THR A 107 -4.07 -9.39 13.75
N LYS A 108 -5.00 -8.81 14.52
CA LYS A 108 -4.93 -8.83 15.99
C LYS A 108 -4.94 -10.28 16.50
N TYR A 109 -5.84 -11.11 15.97
CA TYR A 109 -5.93 -12.51 16.33
C TYR A 109 -4.62 -13.26 16.02
N TRP A 110 -4.03 -13.07 14.84
CA TRP A 110 -2.76 -13.70 14.46
C TRP A 110 -1.61 -13.33 15.40
N ILE A 111 -1.57 -12.07 15.84
CA ILE A 111 -0.55 -11.57 16.79
C ILE A 111 -0.77 -12.17 18.18
N GLU A 112 -2.00 -12.08 18.71
CA GLU A 112 -2.35 -12.56 20.05
C GLU A 112 -2.12 -14.06 20.20
N ASN A 113 -2.47 -14.83 19.18
CA ASN A 113 -2.38 -16.29 19.19
C ASN A 113 -1.08 -16.83 18.59
N LYS A 114 -0.16 -15.95 18.16
CA LYS A 114 1.10 -16.33 17.50
C LYS A 114 0.88 -17.30 16.34
N THR A 115 -0.20 -17.10 15.57
CA THR A 115 -0.62 -18.01 14.50
C THR A 115 0.43 -18.13 13.40
N TYR A 116 1.15 -17.03 13.12
CA TYR A 116 2.19 -16.95 12.10
C TYR A 116 3.44 -16.27 12.64
N SER A 117 4.55 -16.43 11.91
CA SER A 117 5.77 -15.66 12.18
C SER A 117 5.52 -14.14 11.98
N PRO A 118 6.27 -13.26 12.67
CA PRO A 118 6.15 -11.80 12.49
C PRO A 118 6.18 -11.34 11.03
N GLU A 119 7.11 -11.90 10.25
CA GLU A 119 7.28 -11.61 8.83
C GLU A 119 6.04 -12.01 8.03
N GLU A 120 5.49 -13.18 8.32
CA GLU A 120 4.29 -13.67 7.65
C GLU A 120 3.04 -12.86 8.04
N VAL A 121 2.89 -12.44 9.30
CA VAL A 121 1.80 -11.53 9.72
C VAL A 121 1.85 -10.24 8.91
N ALA A 122 3.02 -9.59 8.83
CA ALA A 122 3.19 -8.34 8.10
C ALA A 122 2.89 -8.51 6.59
N ILE A 123 3.38 -9.60 5.99
CA ILE A 123 3.18 -9.87 4.56
C ILE A 123 1.74 -10.27 4.23
N ARG A 124 1.08 -11.05 5.09
CA ARG A 124 -0.36 -11.36 4.95
C ARG A 124 -1.21 -10.11 5.06
N PHE A 125 -0.90 -9.22 6.02
CA PHE A 125 -1.57 -7.91 6.11
C PHE A 125 -1.42 -7.12 4.82
N LYS A 126 -0.17 -6.95 4.37
CA LYS A 126 0.18 -6.22 3.15
C LYS A 126 -0.48 -6.81 1.91
N HIS A 127 -0.56 -8.14 1.80
CA HIS A 127 -1.20 -8.81 0.67
C HIS A 127 -2.70 -8.58 0.69
N ARG A 128 -3.36 -8.81 1.83
CA ARG A 128 -4.81 -8.65 1.93
C ARG A 128 -5.24 -7.19 1.71
N ILE A 129 -4.57 -6.20 2.30
CA ILE A 129 -4.98 -4.79 2.15
C ILE A 129 -4.85 -4.28 0.70
N VAL A 130 -3.83 -4.71 -0.04
CA VAL A 130 -3.70 -4.34 -1.46
C VAL A 130 -4.76 -5.04 -2.32
N SER A 131 -5.15 -6.27 -1.96
CA SER A 131 -6.23 -7.01 -2.61
C SER A 131 -7.63 -6.48 -2.26
N ILE A 132 -7.82 -5.83 -1.11
CA ILE A 132 -9.06 -5.07 -0.82
C ILE A 132 -9.12 -3.82 -1.73
N HIS A 133 -7.97 -3.20 -2.01
CA HIS A 133 -7.85 -2.03 -2.87
C HIS A 133 -8.68 -0.84 -2.37
N CYS A 134 -8.40 -0.40 -1.14
CA CYS A 134 -9.22 0.57 -0.41
C CYS A 134 -9.31 1.95 -1.07
N PHE A 135 -8.24 2.42 -1.71
CA PHE A 135 -8.11 3.80 -2.18
C PHE A 135 -8.16 3.89 -3.71
N PRO A 136 -8.46 5.08 -4.28
CA PRO A 136 -8.37 5.34 -5.73
C PRO A 136 -7.04 4.92 -6.38
N ASN A 137 -5.92 5.28 -5.76
CA ASN A 137 -4.57 4.93 -6.19
C ASN A 137 -3.66 4.79 -4.96
N GLY A 138 -2.42 4.34 -5.15
CA GLY A 138 -1.42 4.28 -4.07
C GLY A 138 -1.46 3.02 -3.20
N ASN A 139 -2.43 2.12 -3.40
CA ASN A 139 -2.61 0.89 -2.62
C ASN A 139 -1.34 0.02 -2.55
N GLY A 140 -0.58 -0.08 -3.64
CA GLY A 140 0.67 -0.84 -3.67
C GLY A 140 1.76 -0.25 -2.76
N ARG A 141 1.94 1.08 -2.76
CA ARG A 141 2.93 1.77 -1.91
C ARG A 141 2.45 1.78 -0.45
N HIS A 142 1.16 2.02 -0.23
CA HIS A 142 0.54 2.02 1.09
C HIS A 142 0.65 0.66 1.78
N SER A 143 0.35 -0.42 1.07
CA SER A 143 0.43 -1.78 1.63
C SER A 143 1.84 -2.19 2.05
N ARG A 144 2.88 -1.81 1.27
CA ARG A 144 4.28 -2.07 1.64
C ARG A 144 4.69 -1.30 2.89
N MET A 145 4.36 -0.02 2.94
CA MET A 145 4.61 0.82 4.12
C MET A 145 3.88 0.29 5.36
N MET A 146 2.65 -0.23 5.22
CA MET A 146 1.96 -0.91 6.33
C MET A 146 2.71 -2.17 6.81
N ALA A 147 3.25 -2.98 5.90
CA ALA A 147 4.09 -4.13 6.29
C ALA A 147 5.33 -3.69 7.07
N ASP A 148 6.02 -2.64 6.60
CA ASP A 148 7.23 -2.09 7.25
C ASP A 148 6.90 -1.54 8.66
N ILE A 149 5.80 -0.79 8.79
CA ILE A 149 5.32 -0.29 10.08
C ILE A 149 4.97 -1.45 11.02
N ILE A 150 4.29 -2.49 10.53
CA ILE A 150 3.91 -3.65 11.36
C ILE A 150 5.17 -4.37 11.86
N ILE A 151 6.11 -4.72 10.96
CA ILE A 151 7.30 -5.51 11.32
C ILE A 151 8.23 -4.74 12.27
N GLU A 152 8.38 -3.43 12.07
CA GLU A 152 9.23 -2.59 12.90
C GLU A 152 8.55 -2.17 14.21
N SER A 153 7.34 -1.60 14.14
CA SER A 153 6.72 -0.98 15.30
C SER A 153 6.05 -1.98 16.24
N ILE A 154 5.50 -3.08 15.72
CA ILE A 154 4.84 -4.11 16.55
C ILE A 154 5.86 -5.17 16.97
N PHE A 155 6.64 -5.69 16.01
CA PHE A 155 7.51 -6.84 16.25
C PHE A 155 8.98 -6.48 16.52
N ARG A 156 9.37 -5.20 16.41
CA ARG A 156 10.74 -4.72 16.68
C ARG A 156 11.80 -5.43 15.83
N LYS A 157 11.45 -5.71 14.57
CA LYS A 157 12.34 -6.31 13.57
C LYS A 157 12.69 -5.28 12.48
N GLU A 158 13.72 -5.58 11.70
CA GLU A 158 14.11 -4.77 10.56
C GLU A 158 12.99 -4.74 9.50
N ILE A 159 12.88 -3.60 8.81
CA ILE A 159 11.95 -3.41 7.69
C ILE A 159 12.35 -4.28 6.49
N PHE A 160 11.41 -4.47 5.56
CA PHE A 160 11.66 -5.21 4.34
C PHE A 160 12.47 -4.37 3.34
N SER A 161 13.34 -5.00 2.55
CA SER A 161 14.16 -4.31 1.54
C SER A 161 13.43 -4.10 0.21
N TRP A 162 12.41 -4.91 -0.09
CA TRP A 162 11.56 -4.78 -1.30
C TRP A 162 12.34 -4.70 -2.62
N HIS A 163 13.48 -5.38 -2.74
CA HIS A 163 14.42 -5.37 -3.86
C HIS A 163 15.02 -3.98 -4.16
N GLN A 164 15.04 -3.05 -3.19
CA GLN A 164 15.55 -1.68 -3.40
C GLN A 164 17.03 -1.61 -3.80
N SER A 165 17.86 -2.59 -3.41
CA SER A 165 19.30 -2.61 -3.71
C SER A 165 19.67 -3.27 -5.04
N ASN A 166 18.71 -3.77 -5.82
CA ASN A 166 19.00 -4.54 -7.03
C ASN A 166 19.25 -3.67 -8.26
N MET A 167 20.41 -3.85 -8.90
CA MET A 167 20.78 -3.23 -10.19
C MET A 167 20.02 -3.82 -11.40
N VAL A 168 19.01 -4.67 -11.15
CA VAL A 168 18.22 -5.37 -12.18
C VAL A 168 17.21 -4.39 -12.80
N LYS A 169 16.87 -4.61 -14.08
CA LYS A 169 15.87 -3.79 -14.79
C LYS A 169 14.55 -3.79 -14.02
N SER A 170 14.02 -2.59 -13.73
CA SER A 170 12.76 -2.37 -12.99
C SER A 170 11.58 -3.27 -13.46
N ASN A 171 11.53 -3.60 -14.75
CA ASN A 171 10.48 -4.47 -15.32
C ASN A 171 10.56 -5.93 -14.87
N GLU A 172 11.76 -6.48 -14.64
CA GLU A 172 11.93 -7.88 -14.21
C GLU A 172 11.53 -8.03 -12.74
N ILE A 173 12.00 -7.13 -11.86
CA ILE A 173 11.60 -7.07 -10.45
C ILE A 173 10.08 -6.93 -10.31
N ARG A 174 9.45 -6.10 -11.15
CA ARG A 174 7.99 -5.94 -11.15
C ARG A 174 7.27 -7.24 -11.51
N LYS A 175 7.75 -7.98 -12.52
CA LYS A 175 7.17 -9.28 -12.91
C LYS A 175 7.30 -10.31 -11.80
N GLU A 176 8.45 -10.36 -11.14
CA GLU A 176 8.68 -11.24 -9.99
C GLU A 176 7.73 -10.92 -8.84
N TYR A 177 7.55 -9.63 -8.54
CA TYR A 177 6.59 -9.18 -7.53
C TYR A 177 5.15 -9.60 -7.86
N ILE A 178 4.71 -9.37 -9.10
CA ILE A 178 3.37 -9.75 -9.56
C ILE A 178 3.19 -11.27 -9.49
N ASN A 179 4.19 -12.05 -9.87
CA ASN A 179 4.14 -13.52 -9.75
C ASN A 179 4.05 -13.97 -8.28
N ALA A 180 4.79 -13.30 -7.39
CA ALA A 180 4.71 -13.58 -5.96
C ALA A 180 3.33 -13.22 -5.37
N LEU A 181 2.70 -12.13 -5.83
CA LEU A 181 1.32 -11.78 -5.48
C LEU A 181 0.33 -12.85 -5.94
N LYS A 182 0.41 -13.29 -7.19
CA LYS A 182 -0.47 -14.35 -7.73
C LYS A 182 -0.40 -15.64 -6.92
N LYS A 183 0.80 -16.07 -6.53
CA LYS A 183 0.97 -17.24 -5.66
C LYS A 183 0.37 -17.03 -4.26
N ALA A 184 0.42 -15.80 -3.74
CA ALA A 184 -0.20 -15.45 -2.47
C ALA A 184 -1.74 -15.41 -2.58
N ASP A 185 -2.30 -15.07 -3.75
CA ASP A 185 -3.75 -15.17 -4.01
C ASP A 185 -4.23 -16.63 -3.89
N ASP A 186 -3.41 -17.60 -4.29
CA ASP A 186 -3.64 -19.04 -4.10
C ASP A 186 -3.33 -19.55 -2.67
N GLY A 187 -3.03 -18.64 -1.73
CA GLY A 187 -2.73 -18.96 -0.33
C GLY A 187 -1.25 -19.26 -0.03
N ASN A 188 -0.39 -19.36 -1.04
CA ASN A 188 1.05 -19.56 -0.85
C ASN A 188 1.79 -18.23 -0.71
N VAL A 189 1.95 -17.77 0.53
CA VAL A 189 2.58 -16.48 0.86
C VAL A 189 4.11 -16.51 0.85
N ALA A 190 4.73 -17.70 0.87
CA ALA A 190 6.18 -17.84 1.02
C ALA A 190 7.00 -17.14 -0.09
N PRO A 191 6.62 -17.19 -1.39
CA PRO A 191 7.27 -16.43 -2.44
C PRO A 191 7.24 -14.92 -2.20
N LEU A 192 6.13 -14.39 -1.65
CA LEU A 192 5.99 -12.96 -1.37
C LEU A 192 6.83 -12.53 -0.16
N ILE A 193 6.95 -13.38 0.86
CA ILE A 193 7.87 -13.14 1.98
C ILE A 193 9.32 -13.11 1.47
N LYS A 194 9.70 -14.10 0.64
CA LYS A 194 11.05 -14.14 0.03
C LYS A 194 11.30 -12.89 -0.80
N PHE A 195 10.32 -12.46 -1.60
CA PHE A 195 10.44 -11.24 -2.39
C PHE A 195 10.65 -10.01 -1.49
N ALA A 196 9.89 -9.85 -0.41
CA ALA A 196 10.00 -8.68 0.45
C ALA A 196 11.38 -8.56 1.14
N LYS A 197 12.05 -9.69 1.40
CA LYS A 197 13.33 -9.74 2.14
C LYS A 197 14.60 -9.56 1.29
N ASN A 198 14.54 -9.75 -0.03
CA ASN A 198 15.67 -9.41 -0.91
C ASN A 198 15.45 -7.99 -1.41
#